data_AF-A0A3D0H0W3-F1
#
_entry.id   AF-A0A3D0H0W3-F1
#
_cell.length_a   1.000
_cell.length_b   1.000
_cell.length_c   1.000
_cell.angle_alpha   90.00
_cell.angle_beta   90.00
_cell.angle_gamma   90.00
#
_symmetry.space_group_name_H-M   'P 1'
#
loop_
_entity.id
_entity.type
_entity.pdbx_description
1 polymer ?
#
loop_
_entity_poly.entity_id
_entity_poly.type
_entity_poly.pdbx_seq_one_letter_code
_entity_poly.pdbx_strand_id
1 'polypeptide(L)' 'MSKVIGIDLGTTNSVVAIMEGKDPKVLPNAEG' A
#
# COMPACT_ATOMS: atom_id res chain seq x y z
N MET A 1 11.93 -12.82 -4.26
CA MET A 1 11.21 -11.89 -5.15
C MET A 1 10.43 -10.93 -4.28
N SER A 2 10.79 -9.64 -4.27
CA SER A 2 9.99 -8.63 -3.57
C SER A 2 8.72 -8.34 -4.38
N LYS A 3 7.58 -8.19 -3.70
CA LYS A 3 6.33 -7.76 -4.37
C LYS A 3 6.46 -6.27 -4.74
N VAL A 4 5.95 -5.90 -5.91
CA VAL A 4 5.80 -4.49 -6.28
C VAL A 4 4.65 -3.90 -5.46
N ILE A 5 4.86 -2.70 -4.92
CA ILE A 5 3.88 -1.99 -4.10
C ILE A 5 3.57 -0.62 -4.70
N GLY A 6 2.33 -0.17 -4.53
CA GLY A 6 1.93 1.21 -4.80
C GLY A 6 2.14 2.05 -3.55
N ILE A 7 2.73 3.24 -3.73
CA ILE A 7 2.93 4.21 -2.67
C ILE A 7 2.30 5.53 -3.12
N ASP A 8 1.35 6.03 -2.33
CA ASP A 8 0.83 7.37 -2.46
C ASP A 8 1.44 8.25 -1.36
N LEU A 9 2.26 9.22 -1.76
CA LEU A 9 3.03 10.08 -0.86
C LEU A 9 2.38 11.45 -0.78
N GLY A 10 1.40 11.58 0.11
CA GLY A 10 0.84 12.87 0.49
C GLY A 10 1.72 13.61 1.50
N THR A 11 1.52 14.92 1.60
CA THR A 11 2.22 15.78 2.57
C THR A 11 1.72 15.59 4.01
N THR A 12 0.44 15.25 4.17
CA THR A 12 -0.19 15.02 5.48
C THR A 12 -0.24 13.55 5.84
N ASN A 13 -0.62 12.69 4.89
CA ASN A 13 -0.77 11.26 5.09
C ASN A 13 -0.18 10.51 3.90
N SER A 14 0.23 9.27 4.13
CA SER A 14 0.70 8.37 3.08
C SER A 14 -0.03 7.04 3.16
N VAL A 15 -0.17 6.38 2.01
CA VAL A 15 -0.88 5.10 1.89
C VAL A 15 -0.01 4.13 1.10
N VAL A 16 -0.04 2.86 1.51
CA VAL A 16 0.64 1.76 0.82
C VAL A 16 -0.38 0.71 0.42
N ALA A 17 -0.28 0.22 -0.82
CA ALA A 17 -1.12 -0.85 -1.32
C ALA A 17 -0.30 -1.90 -2.06
N ILE A 18 -0.82 -3.12 -2.10
CA ILE A 18 -0.28 -4.22 -2.88
C ILE A 18 -1.33 -4.70 -3.88
N MET A 19 -0.87 -5.25 -5.00
CA MET A 19 -1.75 -5.99 -5.91
C MET A 19 -1.83 -7.45 -5.43
N GLU A 20 -3.00 -7.88 -5.00
CA GLU A 20 -3.31 -9.29 -4.75
C GLU A 20 -4.09 -9.83 -5.96
N GLY A 21 -3.39 -10.51 -6.88
CA GLY A 21 -3.99 -10.94 -8.14
C GLY A 21 -4.28 -9.74 -9.05
N LYS A 22 -5.57 -9.46 -9.29
CA LYS A 22 -6.02 -8.31 -10.10
C LYS A 22 -6.56 -7.16 -9.25
N ASP A 23 -6.70 -7.37 -7.94
CA ASP A 23 -7.36 -6.43 -7.05
C ASP A 23 -6.32 -5.70 -6.17
N PRO A 24 -6.44 -4.36 -6.03
CA PRO A 24 -5.60 -3.62 -5.11
C PRO A 24 -6.09 -3.80 -3.67
N LYS A 25 -5.15 -3.94 -2.74
CA LYS A 25 -5.42 -4.01 -1.31
C LYS A 25 -4.54 -3.04 -0.55
N VAL A 26 -5.19 -2.15 0.21
CA VAL A 26 -4.51 -1.24 1.13
C VAL A 26 -3.93 -2.03 2.30
N LEU A 27 -2.69 -1.73 2.67
CA LEU A 27 -2.05 -2.32 3.82
C LEU A 27 -2.36 -1.48 5.07
N PRO A 28 -2.91 -2.06 6.14
CA PRO A 28 -2.96 -1.40 7.44
C PRO A 28 -1.54 -1.17 7.94
N ASN A 29 -1.34 -0.07 8.67
CA ASN A 29 -0.04 0.21 9.26
C ASN A 29 0.08 -0.53 10.61
N ALA A 30 1.17 -0.30 11.34
CA ALA A 30 1.37 -0.94 12.64
C ALA A 30 0.41 -0.46 13.74
N GLU A 31 -0.26 0.69 13.52
CA GLU A 31 -1.20 1.31 14.46
C GLU A 31 -2.65 0.84 14.21
N GLY A 32 -2.95 0.27 13.04
CA GLY A 32 -4.25 -0.26 12.65
C GLY A 32 -4.74 0.32 11.33
#